data_AF-Q8PU66-F1
#
_entry.id   AF-Q8PU66-F1
#
_cell.length_a   1.000
_cell.length_b   1.000
_cell.length_c   1.000
_cell.angle_alpha   90.00
_cell.angle_beta   90.00
_cell.angle_gamma   90.00
#
_symmetry.space_group_name_H-M   'P 1'
#
loop_
_entity.id
_entity.type
_entity.pdbx_description
1 polymer ?
#
loop_
_entity_poly.entity_id
_entity_poly.type
_entity_poly.pdbx_seq_one_letter_code
_entity_poly.pdbx_strand_id
1 'polypeptide(L)' 'MPTRTISISEEAYERLKSLKTSEKDSFSDVILKYYPRKRKLSEVLAEIGSNPELADAIEKASRDMRKAKMRNVDLDAGA' A
#
# COMPACT_ATOMS: atom_id res chain seq x y z
N MET A 1 -14.55 3.69 22.94
CA MET A 1 -13.58 4.23 21.96
C MET A 1 -12.80 5.34 22.64
N PRO A 2 -11.46 5.35 22.61
CA PRO A 2 -10.70 6.50 23.13
C PRO A 2 -11.03 7.75 22.32
N THR A 3 -11.47 8.81 22.98
CA THR A 3 -11.73 10.10 22.33
C THR A 3 -10.40 10.76 22.00
N ARG A 4 -10.22 11.17 20.75
CA ARG A 4 -9.10 12.00 20.32
C ARG A 4 -9.65 13.31 19.78
N THR A 5 -9.16 14.42 20.30
CA THR A 5 -9.47 15.75 19.78
C THR A 5 -8.36 16.14 18.82
N ILE A 6 -8.73 16.59 17.63
CA ILE A 6 -7.81 17.17 16.65
C ILE A 6 -8.25 18.61 16.37
N SER A 7 -7.30 19.50 16.17
CA SER A 7 -7.57 20.87 15.70
C SER A 7 -7.32 20.90 14.20
N ILE A 8 -8.28 21.45 13.45
CA ILE A 8 -8.21 21.64 12.00
C ILE A 8 -8.53 23.09 11.67
N SER A 9 -8.14 23.55 10.48
CA SER A 9 -8.58 24.86 10.00
C SER A 9 -10.08 24.87 9.71
N GLU A 10 -10.69 26.04 9.78
CA GLU A 10 -12.11 26.22 9.43
C GLU A 10 -12.40 25.77 7.99
N GLU A 11 -11.47 26.08 7.08
CA GLU A 11 -11.53 25.61 5.70
C GLU A 11 -11.57 24.09 5.60
N ALA A 12 -10.74 23.38 6.39
CA ALA A 12 -10.74 21.92 6.40
C ALA A 12 -12.03 21.36 7.00
N TYR A 13 -12.61 22.01 8.02
CA TYR A 13 -13.88 21.62 8.61
C TYR A 13 -15.02 21.71 7.59
N GLU A 14 -15.18 22.84 6.90
CA GLU A 14 -16.23 23.03 5.90
C GLU A 14 -16.06 22.10 4.69
N ARG A 15 -14.81 21.83 4.26
CA ARG A 15 -14.52 20.81 3.24
C ARG A 15 -14.98 19.42 3.68
N LEU A 16 -14.68 18.99 4.91
CA LEU A 16 -15.13 17.69 5.40
C LEU A 16 -16.64 17.61 5.57
N LYS A 17 -17.26 18.71 6.01
CA LYS A 17 -18.71 18.83 6.19
C LYS A 17 -19.46 18.73 4.87
N SER A 18 -18.97 19.36 3.80
CA SER A 18 -19.57 19.25 2.46
C SER A 18 -19.46 17.84 1.84
N LEU A 19 -18.52 17.01 2.31
CA LEU A 19 -18.36 15.61 1.87
C LEU A 19 -19.26 14.61 2.61
N LYS A 20 -19.93 15.03 3.70
CA LYS A 20 -20.90 14.17 4.40
C LYS A 20 -22.13 13.97 3.55
N THR A 21 -22.59 12.72 3.40
CA THR A 21 -23.83 12.42 2.66
C THR A 21 -25.05 12.61 3.57
N SER A 22 -24.88 12.38 4.87
CA SER A 22 -25.87 12.64 5.90
C SER A 22 -25.24 13.35 7.11
N GLU A 23 -26.02 14.12 7.86
CA GLU A 23 -25.58 14.71 9.14
C GLU A 23 -25.16 13.65 10.16
N LYS A 24 -25.66 12.42 10.02
CA LYS A 24 -25.31 11.29 10.89
C LYS A 24 -23.95 10.67 10.57
N ASP A 25 -23.33 11.02 9.44
CA ASP A 25 -22.02 10.46 9.05
C ASP A 25 -20.92 11.00 9.98
N SER A 26 -20.06 10.11 10.47
CA SER A 26 -18.90 10.50 11.26
C SER A 26 -17.86 11.16 10.37
N PHE A 27 -17.25 12.25 10.86
CA PHE A 27 -16.09 12.85 10.19
C PHE A 27 -14.94 11.86 10.01
N SER A 28 -14.79 10.90 10.94
CA SER A 28 -13.77 9.85 10.83
C SER A 28 -14.03 8.95 9.63
N ASP A 29 -15.29 8.61 9.35
CA ASP A 29 -15.65 7.75 8.22
C ASP A 29 -15.44 8.48 6.90
N VAL A 30 -15.78 9.77 6.83
CA VAL A 30 -15.48 10.62 5.67
C VAL A 30 -13.98 10.66 5.42
N ILE A 31 -13.16 10.91 6.45
CA ILE A 31 -11.70 10.94 6.30
C ILE A 31 -11.18 9.59 5.79
N LEU A 32 -11.63 8.47 6.36
CA LEU A 32 -11.18 7.14 5.93
C LEU A 32 -11.62 6.78 4.51
N LYS A 33 -12.76 7.30 4.05
CA LYS A 33 -13.27 7.10 2.70
C LYS A 33 -12.41 7.81 1.65
N TYR A 34 -12.02 9.06 1.90
CA TYR A 34 -11.27 9.88 0.95
C TYR A 34 -9.75 9.79 1.12
N TYR A 35 -9.28 9.51 2.33
CA TYR A 35 -7.87 9.40 2.68
C TYR A 35 -7.62 8.09 3.42
N PRO A 36 -7.68 6.95 2.69
CA PRO A 36 -7.52 5.65 3.32
C PRO A 36 -6.11 5.53 3.92
N ARG A 37 -6.02 4.88 5.09
CA ARG A 37 -4.75 4.64 5.79
C ARG A 37 -3.72 3.89 4.91
N LYS A 38 -4.22 3.13 3.94
CA LYS A 38 -3.42 2.43 2.92
C LYS A 38 -3.94 2.86 1.55
N ARG A 39 -3.06 3.35 0.68
CA ARG A 39 -3.38 3.58 -0.74
C ARG A 39 -3.68 2.25 -1.42
N LYS A 40 -4.50 2.26 -2.47
CA LYS A 40 -4.70 1.06 -3.27
C LYS A 40 -3.39 0.72 -3.97
N LEU A 41 -3.05 -0.56 -4.05
CA LEU A 41 -1.83 -1.01 -4.72
C LEU A 41 -1.77 -0.52 -6.18
N SER A 42 -2.93 -0.39 -6.83
CA SER A 42 -3.06 0.20 -8.16
C SER A 42 -2.64 1.69 -8.23
N GLU A 43 -2.96 2.49 -7.22
CA GLU A 43 -2.57 3.91 -7.16
C GLU A 43 -1.06 4.03 -6.98
N VAL A 44 -0.50 3.23 -6.06
CA VAL A 44 0.95 3.17 -5.83
C VAL A 44 1.69 2.72 -7.09
N LEU A 45 1.20 1.67 -7.78
CA LEU A 45 1.78 1.22 -9.03
C LEU A 45 1.68 2.28 -10.14
N ALA A 46 0.59 3.04 -10.21
CA ALA A 46 0.44 4.12 -11.18
C ALA A 46 1.45 5.27 -10.94
N GLU A 47 1.74 5.61 -9.68
CA GLU A 47 2.76 6.61 -9.32
C GLU A 47 4.19 6.15 -9.65
N ILE A 48 4.51 4.88 -9.41
CA ILE A 48 5.83 4.31 -9.77
C ILE A 48 6.01 4.27 -11.30
N GLY A 49 4.90 4.10 -12.02
CA GLY A 49 4.90 3.95 -13.47
C GLY A 49 5.35 2.57 -13.93
N SER A 50 5.27 2.33 -15.24
CA SER A 50 5.79 1.11 -15.85
C SER A 50 7.30 1.20 -15.99
N ASN A 51 8.03 0.23 -15.46
CA ASN A 51 9.46 0.07 -15.70
C ASN A 51 9.72 -1.23 -16.49
N PRO A 52 9.82 -1.17 -17.83
CA PRO A 52 10.01 -2.36 -18.67
C PRO A 52 11.35 -3.05 -18.37
N GLU A 53 12.43 -2.31 -18.13
CA GLU A 53 13.75 -2.88 -17.84
C GLU A 53 13.72 -3.72 -16.55
N LEU A 54 13.06 -3.22 -15.51
CA LEU A 54 12.88 -3.96 -14.26
C LEU A 54 12.00 -5.20 -14.48
N ALA A 55 10.94 -5.09 -15.27
CA ALA A 55 10.06 -6.21 -15.59
C ALA A 55 10.84 -7.33 -16.32
N ASP A 56 11.66 -6.97 -17.32
CA ASP A 56 12.50 -7.89 -18.06
C ASP A 56 13.58 -8.53 -17.16
N ALA A 57 14.18 -7.76 -16.26
CA ALA A 57 15.16 -8.25 -15.29
C ALA A 57 14.54 -9.27 -14.32
N ILE A 58 13.33 -8.99 -13.81
CA ILE A 58 12.58 -9.92 -12.96
C ILE A 58 12.22 -11.18 -13.74
N GLU A 59 11.74 -11.06 -14.98
CA GLU A 59 11.42 -12.19 -15.83
C GLU A 59 12.65 -13.07 -16.10
N LYS A 60 13.79 -12.45 -16.40
CA LYS A 60 15.08 -13.14 -16.58
C LYS A 60 15.50 -13.87 -15.31
N ALA A 61 15.54 -13.19 -14.16
CA ALA A 61 15.90 -13.80 -12.87
C ALA A 61 14.96 -14.96 -12.50
N SER A 62 13.66 -14.81 -12.78
CA SER A 62 12.65 -15.85 -12.55
C SER A 62 12.87 -17.07 -13.45
N ARG A 63 13.26 -16.88 -14.71
CA ARG A 63 13.62 -17.97 -15.63
C ARG A 63 14.90 -18.68 -15.19
N ASP A 64 15.91 -17.93 -14.79
CA ASP A 64 17.19 -18.48 -14.34
C ASP A 64 17.03 -19.30 -13.05
N MET A 65 16.23 -18.80 -12.09
CA MET A 65 15.90 -19.52 -10.86
C MET A 65 15.15 -20.83 -11.13
N ARG A 66 14.23 -20.87 -12.10
CA ARG A 66 13.54 -22.12 -12.48
C ARG A 66 14.46 -23.14 -13.14
N LYS A 67 15.53 -22.69 -13.82
CA LYS A 67 16.53 -23.56 -14.44
C LYS A 67 17.63 -24.01 -13.46
N ALA A 68 17.79 -23.29 -12.35
CA ALA A 68 18.80 -23.62 -11.35
C ALA A 68 18.48 -24.95 -10.67
N LYS A 69 19.45 -25.85 -10.64
CA LYS A 69 19.38 -27.07 -9.83
C LYS A 69 19.68 -26.68 -8.37
N MET A 70 18.83 -27.10 -7.44
CA MET A 70 19.13 -26.93 -6.01
C MET A 70 20.45 -27.61 -5.70
N ARG A 71 21.35 -26.90 -5.01
CA ARG A 71 22.59 -27.49 -4.51
C ARG A 71 22.25 -28.41 -3.34
N ASN A 72 22.66 -29.67 -3.43
CA ASN A 72 22.66 -30.56 -2.26
C ASN A 72 23.73 -30.05 -1.29
N VAL A 73 23.33 -29.80 -0.05
CA VAL A 73 24.23 -29.49 1.05
C VAL A 73 24.18 -30.71 1.97
N ASP A 74 25.24 -31.52 1.95
CA ASP A 74 25.37 -32.63 2.87
C ASP A 74 25.64 -32.05 4.27
N LEU A 75 24.75 -32.35 5.22
CA LEU A 75 24.79 -31.82 6.59
C LEU A 75 25.82 -32.54 7.49
N ASP A 76 26.59 -33.47 6.94
CA ASP A 76 27.40 -34.44 7.71
C ASP A 76 28.90 -34.11 7.80
N ALA A 77 29.33 -32.91 7.40
CA ALA A 77 30.76 -32.52 7.41
C ALA A 77 31.28 -31.95 8.74
N GLY A 78 30.62 -32.22 9.88
CA GLY A 78 30.91 -31.49 11.13
C GLY A 78 30.70 -32.21 12.47
N ALA A 79 30.71 -33.54 12.51
CA ALA A 79 30.73 -34.32 13.77
C ALA A 79 32.07 -35.05 13.94
#